data_AF-A0A9X8W1H4-F1
#
_entry.id   AF-A0A9X8W1H4-F1
#
_cell.length_a   1.000
_cell.length_b   1.000
_cell.length_c   1.000
_cell.angle_alpha   90.00
_cell.angle_beta   90.00
_cell.angle_gamma   90.00
#
_symmetry.space_group_name_H-M   'P 1'
#
loop_
_entity.id
_entity.type
_entity.pdbx_description
1 polymer ?
#
loop_
_entity_poly.entity_id
_entity_poly.type
_entity_poly.pdbx_seq_one_letter_code
_entity_poly.pdbx_strand_id
1 'polypeptide(L)' 'MLLTNCASKPEIEYRTIAFSPPVSLLAPCMQPTFHGSTFGETVEYALLLKQELKLCGNKVEGIREYVEARKSAVENGKEK' A
#
# COMPACT_ATOMS: atom_id res chain seq x y z
N MET A 1 -28.65 4.35 -49.96
CA MET A 1 -28.39 5.39 -48.95
C MET A 1 -28.09 4.69 -47.64
N LEU A 2 -26.89 4.89 -47.09
CA LEU A 2 -26.44 4.26 -45.85
C LEU A 2 -26.91 5.14 -44.68
N LEU A 3 -27.84 4.62 -43.87
CA LEU A 3 -28.25 5.25 -42.62
C LEU A 3 -27.17 4.97 -41.58
N THR A 4 -26.21 5.89 -41.45
CA THR A 4 -25.25 5.89 -40.35
C THR A 4 -26.00 6.11 -39.04
N ASN A 5 -26.03 5.07 -38.21
CA ASN A 5 -26.64 5.06 -36.89
C ASN A 5 -25.95 6.06 -35.94
N CYS A 6 -26.67 7.08 -35.45
CA CYS A 6 -26.19 8.08 -34.46
C CYS A 6 -26.21 7.58 -33.00
N ALA A 7 -26.10 6.28 -32.77
CA ALA A 7 -26.06 5.70 -31.42
C ALA A 7 -24.70 5.04 -31.12
N SER A 8 -23.60 5.73 -31.43
CA SER A 8 -22.31 5.38 -30.81
C SER A 8 -22.31 5.96 -29.39
N LYS A 9 -22.83 5.21 -28.43
CA LYS A 9 -22.54 5.48 -27.02
C LYS A 9 -21.00 5.39 -26.89
N PRO A 10 -20.29 6.48 -26.52
CA PRO A 10 -18.87 6.35 -26.28
C PRO A 10 -18.70 5.29 -25.20
N GLU A 11 -17.88 4.28 -25.47
CA GLU A 11 -17.40 3.38 -24.44
C GLU A 11 -16.51 4.23 -23.53
N ILE A 12 -17.14 4.87 -22.55
CA ILE A 12 -16.44 5.63 -21.53
C ILE A 12 -15.64 4.58 -20.77
N GLU A 13 -14.35 4.50 -21.06
CA GLU A 13 -13.42 3.70 -20.26
C GLU A 13 -13.37 4.37 -18.88
N TYR A 14 -14.24 3.93 -17.97
CA TYR A 14 -14.17 4.31 -16.57
C TYR A 14 -12.86 3.74 -16.04
N ARG A 15 -11.79 4.53 -16.13
CA ARG A 15 -10.55 4.23 -15.42
C ARG A 15 -10.89 4.32 -13.94
N THR A 16 -11.22 3.18 -13.35
CA THR A 16 -11.34 3.05 -11.91
C THR A 16 -9.97 3.43 -11.35
N ILE A 17 -9.87 4.66 -10.84
CA ILE A 17 -8.69 5.10 -10.10
C ILE A 17 -8.69 4.23 -8.85
N ALA A 18 -7.94 3.12 -8.91
CA ALA A 18 -7.72 2.26 -7.76
C ALA A 18 -7.00 3.13 -6.72
N PHE A 19 -7.76 3.59 -5.73
CA PHE A 19 -7.24 4.43 -4.67
C PHE A 19 -6.43 3.53 -3.72
N SER A 20 -5.14 3.39 -4.05
CA SER A 20 -4.16 2.59 -3.33
C SER A 20 -3.34 3.47 -2.39
N PRO A 21 -2.92 2.96 -1.22
CA PRO A 21 -1.93 3.64 -0.42
C PRO A 21 -0.63 3.84 -1.21
N PRO A 22 0.22 4.80 -0.78
CA PRO A 22 1.54 5.02 -1.36
C PRO A 22 2.32 3.71 -1.53
N VAL A 23 2.99 3.56 -2.68
CA VAL A 23 3.74 2.34 -3.03
C VAL A 23 4.84 2.02 -2.01
N SER A 24 5.41 3.04 -1.36
CA SER A 24 6.41 2.88 -0.30
C SER A 24 5.90 2.12 0.94
N LEU A 25 4.62 2.25 1.26
CA LEU A 25 3.98 1.53 2.38
C LEU A 25 3.71 0.07 2.02
N LEU A 26 3.43 -0.20 0.74
CA LEU A 26 3.14 -1.53 0.22
C LEU A 26 4.41 -2.33 -0.11
N ALA A 27 5.57 -1.67 -0.15
CA ALA A 27 6.84 -2.35 -0.39
C ALA A 27 7.10 -3.41 0.71
N PRO A 28 7.46 -4.65 0.34
CA PRO A 28 7.72 -5.72 1.30
C PRO A 28 8.70 -5.30 2.41
N CYS A 29 8.51 -5.84 3.60
CA CYS A 29 9.46 -5.64 4.68
C CYS A 29 10.69 -6.54 4.48
N MET A 30 11.88 -5.96 4.64
CA MET A 30 13.11 -6.72 4.54
C MET A 30 13.26 -7.57 5.80
N GLN A 31 13.56 -8.86 5.61
CA GLN A 31 13.91 -9.76 6.70
C GLN A 31 15.38 -10.14 6.52
N PRO A 32 16.28 -9.69 7.42
CA PRO A 32 17.67 -10.09 7.34
C PRO A 32 17.78 -11.60 7.57
N THR A 33 18.77 -12.23 6.94
CA THR A 33 19.05 -13.66 7.14
C THR A 33 20.20 -13.81 8.15
N PHE A 34 20.03 -14.71 9.12
CA PHE A 34 21.08 -15.00 10.09
C PHE A 34 22.02 -16.08 9.56
N HIS A 35 23.32 -15.78 9.52
CA HIS A 35 24.37 -16.72 9.10
C HIS A 35 25.49 -16.86 10.16
N GLY A 36 25.27 -16.34 11.37
CA GLY A 36 26.29 -16.33 12.42
C GLY A 36 26.47 -17.68 13.08
N SER A 37 27.68 -17.91 13.59
CA SER A 37 28.05 -19.07 14.42
C SER A 37 28.50 -18.66 15.83
N THR A 38 28.67 -17.36 16.07
CA THR A 38 29.14 -16.79 17.34
C THR A 38 28.06 -15.97 18.04
N PHE A 39 28.25 -15.74 19.34
CA PHE A 39 27.38 -14.86 20.12
C PHE A 39 27.41 -13.42 19.59
N GLY A 40 28.59 -12.92 19.19
CA GLY A 40 28.74 -11.56 18.64
C GLY A 40 27.92 -11.35 17.37
N GLU A 41 27.95 -12.30 16.44
CA GLU A 41 27.16 -12.25 15.21
C GLU A 41 25.65 -12.34 15.48
N THR A 42 25.24 -13.06 16.53
CA THR A 42 23.85 -13.07 16.98
C THR A 42 23.39 -11.68 17.43
N VAL A 43 24.23 -10.97 18.18
CA VAL A 43 23.92 -9.61 18.65
C VAL A 43 23.86 -8.64 17.47
N GLU A 44 24.80 -8.72 16.54
CA GLU A 44 24.80 -7.90 15.32
C GLU A 44 23.53 -8.14 14.49
N TYR A 45 23.17 -9.40 14.26
CA TYR A 45 21.93 -9.76 13.57
C TYR A 45 20.69 -9.23 14.30
N ALA A 46 20.63 -9.34 15.63
CA ALA A 46 19.51 -8.84 16.41
C ALA A 46 19.35 -7.31 16.28
N LEU A 47 20.45 -6.57 16.20
CA LEU A 47 20.42 -5.12 15.96
C LEU A 47 19.87 -4.78 14.58
N LEU A 48 20.34 -5.46 13.53
CA LEU A 48 19.83 -5.29 12.17
C LEU A 48 18.33 -5.63 12.09
N LEU A 49 17.94 -6.76 12.67
CA LEU A 49 16.53 -7.19 12.70
C LEU A 49 15.66 -6.18 13.44
N LYS A 50 16.12 -5.62 14.57
CA LYS A 50 15.38 -4.59 15.32
C LYS A 50 15.15 -3.34 14.47
N GLN A 51 16.14 -2.92 13.70
CA GLN A 51 16.01 -1.77 12.81
C GLN A 51 14.97 -2.03 11.71
N GLU A 52 15.05 -3.18 11.05
CA GLU A 52 14.10 -3.55 10.00
C GLU A 52 12.66 -3.70 10.51
N LEU A 53 12.48 -4.32 11.69
CA LEU A 53 11.17 -4.41 12.34
C LEU A 53 10.58 -3.05 12.65
N LYS A 54 11.40 -2.08 13.09
CA LYS A 54 10.94 -0.71 13.35
C LYS A 54 10.48 -0.03 12.06
N LEU A 55 11.22 -0.16 10.96
CA LEU A 55 10.85 0.40 9.66
C LEU A 55 9.57 -0.25 9.12
N CYS A 56 9.45 -1.57 9.24
CA CYS A 56 8.25 -2.29 8.85
C CYS A 56 7.02 -1.85 9.67
N GLY A 57 7.17 -1.69 10.99
CA GLY A 57 6.11 -1.18 11.85
C GLY A 57 5.57 0.19 11.42
N ASN A 58 6.48 1.12 11.07
CA ASN A 58 6.07 2.44 10.56
C ASN A 58 5.26 2.35 9.25
N LYS A 59 5.58 1.39 8.36
CA LYS A 59 4.78 1.17 7.14
C LYS A 59 3.38 0.68 7.48
N VAL A 60 3.27 -0.25 8.42
CA VAL A 60 1.97 -0.80 8.86
C VAL A 60 1.09 0.29 9.47
N GLU A 61 1.65 1.13 10.34
CA GLU A 61 0.90 2.28 10.88
C GLU A 61 0.47 3.25 9.79
N GLY A 62 1.33 3.56 8.82
CA GLY A 62 0.95 4.39 7.67
C GLY A 62 -0.20 3.80 6.84
N ILE A 63 -0.25 2.47 6.67
CA ILE A 63 -1.38 1.80 6.00
C ILE A 63 -2.65 1.95 6.84
N ARG A 64 -2.54 1.77 8.17
CA ARG A 64 -3.66 1.90 9.09
C ARG A 64 -4.26 3.31 9.04
N GLU A 65 -3.42 4.33 9.17
CA GLU A 65 -3.82 5.73 9.07
C GLU A 65 -4.49 6.02 7.73
N TYR A 66 -3.93 5.51 6.63
CA TYR A 66 -4.53 5.64 5.31
C TYR A 66 -5.93 5.02 5.23
N VAL A 67 -6.11 3.81 5.77
CA VAL A 67 -7.41 3.12 5.77
C VAL A 67 -8.43 3.88 6.63
N GLU A 68 -8.02 4.41 7.78
CA GLU A 68 -8.88 5.20 8.67
C GLU A 68 -9.29 6.53 8.02
N ALA A 69 -8.34 7.27 7.44
CA ALA A 69 -8.62 8.50 6.68
C ALA A 69 -9.56 8.25 5.49
N ARG A 70 -9.48 7.06 4.89
CA ARG A 70 -10.40 6.66 3.81
C ARG A 70 -11.80 6.40 4.29
N LYS A 71 -11.97 5.72 5.43
CA LYS A 71 -13.30 5.46 6.00
C LYS A 71 -14.03 6.77 6.30
N SER A 72 -13.35 7.71 6.97
CA SER A 72 -13.94 9.00 7.30
C SER A 72 -14.28 9.83 6.05
N ALA A 73 -13.44 9.79 4.99
CA ALA A 73 -13.75 10.45 3.72
C ALA A 73 -14.99 9.87 3.02
N VAL A 74 -15.20 8.55 3.10
CA VAL A 74 -16.39 7.88 2.54
C VAL A 74 -17.65 8.20 3.35
N GLU A 75 -17.55 8.24 4.68
CA GLU A 75 -18.66 8.59 5.56
C GLU A 75 -19.12 10.04 5.36
N ASN A 76 -18.20 11.00 5.32
CA ASN A 76 -18.49 12.41 5.06
C ASN A 76 -19.05 12.65 3.63
N GLY A 77 -18.74 11.77 2.69
CA GLY A 77 -19.27 11.82 1.32
C GLY A 77 -20.69 11.24 1.17
N LYS A 78 -21.21 10.52 2.17
CA LYS A 78 -22.61 10.04 2.21
C LYS A 78 -23.59 11.05 2.83
N GLU A 79 -23.08 12.04 3.57
CA GLU A 79 -23.90 13.05 4.26
C GLU A 79 -24.20 14.29 3.39
N LYS A 80 -23.71 14.32 2.14
CA LYS A 80 -24.03 15.30 1.10
C LYS A 80 -24.82 14.66 -0.02
#